data_AF-A0ABD5VMF1-F1
#
_entry.id   AF-A0ABD5VMF1-F1
#
_cell.length_a   1.000
_cell.length_b   1.000
_cell.length_c   1.000
_cell.angle_alpha   90.00
_cell.angle_beta   90.00
_cell.angle_gamma   90.00
#
_symmetry.space_group_name_H-M   'P 1'
#
loop_
_entity.id
_entity.type
_entity.pdbx_description
1 polymer ?
#
loop_
_entity_poly.entity_id
_entity_poly.type
_entity_poly.pdbx_seq_one_letter_code
_entity_poly.pdbx_strand_id
1 'polypeptide(L)'
;MSLLPVDTDALKDICRDVAMSNYGFLYVTDKKGELQSAYESADTGTLNASDLSGSDMRDALREVANDEFSDLERIRDGVYYVDTFSVGSSDAITNELTSTFSHNVVITSETLRSRFDLAMDDVEFFVSELTERDLVQRITAGERDYYTIGPRLKEHAENVGFDSQLERKAANGKISHSDLEDIISIAATKDIIRYLEQEGYVIDLDGEYLVESALGEFGQHAAHRIEGSVEERFEESKYLLPTAEFPGVIRSEIEEQFDVLSYAHRVQDDIVEETRDAVMTRLGLETEDDMVVMREEFDAFVDQEARRILGDVKAEADVLPASPPEFEEAAEEHVEVVQVSNTARVNEHVRESIADEFAGVVAEEEFGGVDA
;
A
#
# COMPACT_ATOMS: atom_id res chain seq x y z
N MET A 1 -43.28 47.02 5.77
CA MET A 1 -42.46 47.55 4.67
C MET A 1 -41.83 48.82 5.17
N SER A 2 -40.50 48.84 5.24
CA SER A 2 -39.74 50.07 5.48
C SER A 2 -39.94 51.02 4.30
N LEU A 3 -39.97 52.33 4.56
CA LEU A 3 -40.00 53.36 3.51
C LEU A 3 -38.60 53.71 2.99
N LEU A 4 -37.56 53.20 3.65
CA LEU A 4 -36.15 53.44 3.34
C LEU A 4 -35.55 52.25 2.58
N PRO A 5 -34.57 52.47 1.67
CA PRO A 5 -33.90 51.40 0.95
C PRO A 5 -33.10 50.49 1.90
N VAL A 6 -32.88 49.24 1.49
CA VAL A 6 -32.00 48.31 2.20
C VAL A 6 -30.54 48.70 1.91
N ASP A 7 -29.69 48.66 2.94
CA ASP A 7 -28.25 48.82 2.80
C ASP A 7 -27.65 47.57 2.15
N THR A 8 -27.46 47.63 0.83
CA THR A 8 -26.96 46.50 0.04
C THR A 8 -25.50 46.16 0.37
N ASP A 9 -24.69 47.14 0.78
CA ASP A 9 -23.29 46.93 1.16
C ASP A 9 -23.20 46.20 2.50
N ALA A 10 -23.94 46.68 3.51
CA ALA A 10 -24.01 45.98 4.80
C ALA A 10 -24.60 44.57 4.65
N LEU A 11 -25.65 44.41 3.82
CA LEU A 11 -26.24 43.11 3.56
C LEU A 11 -25.27 42.17 2.84
N LYS A 12 -24.47 42.68 1.90
CA LYS A 12 -23.44 41.90 1.19
C LYS A 12 -22.38 41.37 2.14
N ASP A 13 -21.86 42.20 3.04
CA ASP A 13 -20.86 41.79 4.04
C ASP A 13 -21.42 40.72 4.98
N ILE A 14 -22.65 40.91 5.49
CA ILE A 14 -23.33 39.93 6.35
C ILE A 14 -23.55 38.60 5.61
N CYS A 15 -24.00 38.66 4.35
CA CYS A 15 -24.25 37.47 3.55
C CYS A 15 -22.95 36.73 3.25
N ARG A 16 -21.87 37.45 3.00
CA ARG A 16 -20.53 36.89 2.83
C ARG A 16 -20.07 36.19 4.11
N ASP A 17 -20.20 36.82 5.27
CA ASP A 17 -19.78 36.22 6.54
C ASP A 17 -20.55 34.94 6.85
N VAL A 18 -21.89 34.97 6.68
CA VAL A 18 -22.74 33.78 6.86
C VAL A 18 -22.38 32.69 5.84
N ALA A 19 -22.16 33.04 4.57
CA ALA A 19 -21.74 32.09 3.54
C ALA A 19 -20.37 31.47 3.86
N MET A 20 -19.38 32.25 4.29
CA MET A 20 -18.05 31.77 4.66
C MET A 20 -18.09 30.77 5.83
N SER A 21 -18.98 31.00 6.79
CA SER A 21 -19.20 30.06 7.90
C SER A 21 -19.79 28.71 7.46
N ASN A 22 -20.33 28.65 6.24
CA ASN A 22 -21.02 27.50 5.66
C ASN A 22 -20.39 27.10 4.31
N TYR A 23 -19.06 27.08 4.25
CA TYR A 23 -18.28 26.60 3.09
C TYR A 23 -18.60 27.32 1.76
N GLY A 24 -19.08 28.55 1.84
CA GLY A 24 -19.45 29.39 0.69
C GLY A 24 -20.94 29.41 0.40
N PHE A 25 -21.77 28.54 0.99
CA PHE A 25 -23.21 28.47 0.67
C PHE A 25 -24.09 29.32 1.58
N LEU A 26 -25.00 30.08 0.97
CA LEU A 26 -26.04 30.83 1.66
C LEU A 26 -27.43 30.33 1.28
N TYR A 27 -28.04 29.54 2.17
CA TYR A 27 -29.44 29.14 2.09
C TYR A 27 -30.34 30.17 2.77
N VAL A 28 -30.87 31.13 2.01
CA VAL A 28 -31.60 32.29 2.55
C VAL A 28 -32.82 31.88 3.38
N THR A 29 -33.48 30.79 3.01
CA THR A 29 -34.65 30.29 3.74
C THR A 29 -34.26 29.79 5.14
N ASP A 30 -33.15 29.08 5.25
CA ASP A 30 -32.70 28.45 6.51
C ASP A 30 -31.96 29.47 7.39
N LYS A 31 -31.25 30.41 6.77
CA LYS A 31 -30.46 31.46 7.44
C LYS A 31 -31.20 32.78 7.61
N LYS A 32 -32.50 32.84 7.29
CA LYS A 32 -33.29 34.08 7.36
C LYS A 32 -33.18 34.79 8.71
N GLY A 33 -33.34 34.06 9.80
CA GLY A 33 -33.31 34.65 11.15
C GLY A 33 -31.93 35.21 11.52
N GLU A 34 -30.87 34.53 11.08
CA GLU A 34 -29.48 34.95 11.27
C GLU A 34 -29.18 36.22 10.47
N LEU A 35 -29.54 36.24 9.19
CA LEU A 35 -29.41 37.41 8.31
C LEU A 35 -30.19 38.62 8.81
N GLN A 36 -31.45 38.42 9.24
CA GLN A 36 -32.27 39.50 9.79
C GLN A 36 -31.64 40.08 11.06
N SER A 37 -31.26 39.22 12.01
CA SER A 37 -30.68 39.66 13.28
C SER A 37 -29.35 40.39 13.08
N ALA A 38 -28.51 39.89 12.17
CA ALA A 38 -27.22 40.51 11.85
C ALA A 38 -27.40 41.88 11.19
N TYR A 39 -28.34 42.00 10.25
CA TYR A 39 -28.63 43.27 9.57
C TYR A 39 -29.25 44.30 10.51
N GLU A 40 -30.21 43.89 11.34
CA GLU A 40 -30.86 44.76 12.34
C GLU A 40 -29.89 45.21 13.45
N SER A 41 -28.79 44.47 13.64
CA SER A 41 -27.73 44.83 14.59
C SER A 41 -26.58 45.62 13.95
N ALA A 42 -26.54 45.73 12.62
CA ALA A 42 -25.51 46.45 11.89
C ALA A 42 -25.77 47.96 11.88
N ASP A 43 -24.71 48.76 11.78
CA ASP A 43 -24.85 50.21 11.61
C ASP A 43 -25.17 50.55 10.15
N THR A 44 -26.45 50.46 9.79
CA THR A 44 -26.95 50.78 8.44
C THR A 44 -27.13 52.29 8.23
N GLY A 45 -26.76 53.13 9.21
CA GLY A 45 -26.98 54.57 9.18
C GLY A 45 -28.46 54.99 9.22
N THR A 46 -28.72 56.29 9.05
CA THR A 46 -30.08 56.87 9.14
C THR A 46 -30.84 56.95 7.81
N LEU A 47 -30.16 56.63 6.70
CA LEU A 47 -30.71 56.72 5.34
C LEU A 47 -31.25 55.37 4.83
N ASN A 48 -30.90 54.28 5.51
CA ASN A 48 -31.30 52.92 5.13
C ASN A 48 -32.29 52.34 6.15
N ALA A 49 -32.99 51.28 5.74
CA ALA A 49 -33.91 50.56 6.61
C ALA A 49 -33.16 49.92 7.78
N SER A 50 -33.66 50.12 9.00
CA SER A 50 -33.15 49.46 10.21
C SER A 50 -33.65 48.03 10.39
N ASP A 51 -34.76 47.69 9.72
CA ASP A 51 -35.41 46.39 9.81
C ASP A 51 -35.44 45.72 8.43
N LEU A 52 -35.19 44.41 8.38
CA LEU A 52 -35.09 43.67 7.13
C LEU A 52 -36.26 42.68 6.97
N SER A 53 -37.24 43.03 6.14
CA SER A 53 -38.33 42.09 5.85
C SER A 53 -37.87 40.99 4.88
N GLY A 54 -38.55 39.83 4.88
CA GLY A 54 -38.17 38.72 4.02
C GLY A 54 -38.34 38.98 2.51
N SER A 55 -39.24 39.91 2.12
CA SER A 55 -39.33 40.37 0.73
C SER A 55 -38.18 41.31 0.38
N ASP A 56 -37.90 42.27 1.27
CA ASP A 56 -36.86 43.29 1.05
C ASP A 56 -35.47 42.63 0.99
N MET A 57 -35.22 41.61 1.82
CA MET A 57 -34.02 40.77 1.77
C MET A 57 -33.85 40.07 0.42
N ARG A 58 -34.93 39.48 -0.13
CA ARG A 58 -34.85 38.75 -1.41
C ARG A 58 -34.59 39.70 -2.58
N ASP A 59 -35.23 40.86 -2.57
CA ASP A 59 -35.07 41.85 -3.62
C ASP A 59 -33.66 42.48 -3.56
N ALA A 60 -33.19 42.84 -2.36
CA ALA A 60 -31.84 43.35 -2.16
C ALA A 60 -30.75 42.32 -2.50
N LEU A 61 -30.93 41.04 -2.14
CA LEU A 61 -29.98 39.98 -2.51
C LEU A 61 -29.92 39.74 -4.02
N ARG A 62 -31.05 39.87 -4.72
CA ARG A 62 -31.06 39.81 -6.19
C ARG A 62 -30.32 40.99 -6.81
N GLU A 63 -30.40 42.17 -6.20
CA GLU A 63 -29.62 43.33 -6.63
C GLU A 63 -28.12 43.11 -6.41
N VAL A 64 -27.74 42.66 -5.21
CA VAL A 64 -26.35 42.34 -4.84
C VAL A 64 -25.75 41.26 -5.73
N ALA A 65 -26.50 40.22 -6.09
CA ALA A 65 -25.98 39.15 -6.96
C ALA A 65 -25.89 39.53 -8.45
N ASN A 66 -26.52 40.63 -8.87
CA ASN A 66 -26.40 41.16 -10.23
C ASN A 66 -25.31 42.24 -10.35
N ASP A 67 -24.70 42.64 -9.22
CA ASP A 67 -23.58 43.57 -9.20
C ASP A 67 -22.30 42.85 -9.62
N GLU A 68 -21.62 43.41 -10.64
CA GLU A 68 -20.36 42.87 -11.19
C GLU A 68 -19.20 42.90 -10.20
N PHE A 69 -19.30 43.70 -9.13
CA PHE A 69 -18.32 43.80 -8.06
C PHE A 69 -18.67 42.92 -6.84
N SER A 70 -19.69 42.07 -6.96
CA SER A 70 -20.12 41.17 -5.90
C SER A 70 -19.47 39.80 -6.02
N ASP A 71 -18.88 39.34 -4.92
CA ASP A 71 -18.39 37.96 -4.78
C ASP A 71 -19.54 36.96 -4.56
N LEU A 72 -20.79 37.43 -4.48
CA LEU A 72 -21.98 36.62 -4.21
C LEU A 72 -22.67 36.22 -5.51
N GLU A 73 -22.45 34.97 -5.93
CA GLU A 73 -23.09 34.39 -7.11
C GLU A 73 -24.42 33.74 -6.75
N ARG A 74 -25.44 33.94 -7.60
CA ARG A 74 -26.72 33.26 -7.45
C ARG A 74 -26.73 31.95 -8.24
N ILE A 75 -26.70 30.82 -7.53
CA ILE A 75 -26.83 29.49 -8.14
C ILE A 75 -28.29 29.19 -8.50
N ARG A 76 -29.23 29.48 -7.59
CA ARG A 76 -30.68 29.26 -7.80
C ARG A 76 -31.53 30.19 -6.93
N ASP A 77 -32.86 30.10 -7.02
CA ASP A 77 -33.73 31.00 -6.24
C ASP A 77 -33.58 30.75 -4.74
N GLY A 78 -33.12 31.78 -4.02
CA GLY A 78 -32.90 31.71 -2.56
C GLY A 78 -31.62 31.00 -2.13
N VAL A 79 -30.74 30.63 -3.06
CA VAL A 79 -29.43 30.02 -2.77
C VAL A 79 -28.34 30.80 -3.49
N TYR A 80 -27.34 31.22 -2.73
CA TYR A 80 -26.20 31.98 -3.22
C TYR A 80 -24.91 31.29 -2.79
N TYR A 81 -23.84 31.56 -3.51
CA TYR A 81 -22.51 31.04 -3.25
C TYR A 81 -21.47 32.14 -3.28
N VAL A 82 -20.51 32.04 -2.39
CA VAL A 82 -19.30 32.87 -2.38
C VAL A 82 -18.11 31.94 -2.53
N ASP A 83 -17.27 32.20 -3.54
CA ASP A 83 -16.07 31.43 -3.78
C ASP A 83 -15.04 31.65 -2.64
N THR A 84 -15.06 30.74 -1.67
CA THR A 84 -14.15 30.72 -0.51
C THR A 84 -12.67 30.62 -0.91
N PHE A 85 -12.38 30.06 -2.09
CA PHE A 85 -11.01 29.88 -2.57
C PHE A 85 -10.42 31.19 -3.09
N SER A 86 -11.21 31.97 -3.83
CA SER A 86 -10.79 33.27 -4.37
C SER A 86 -10.55 34.31 -3.28
N VAL A 87 -11.26 34.20 -2.15
CA VAL A 87 -11.10 35.13 -1.02
C VAL A 87 -10.08 34.68 0.02
N GLY A 88 -9.40 33.54 -0.20
CA GLY A 88 -8.34 33.03 0.67
C GLY A 88 -8.82 32.37 1.98
N SER A 89 -10.06 31.88 2.03
CA SER A 89 -10.66 31.23 3.21
C SER A 89 -11.03 29.76 2.92
N SER A 90 -10.16 29.04 2.19
CA SER A 90 -10.41 27.65 1.81
C SER A 90 -10.04 26.63 2.89
N ASP A 91 -9.38 27.04 3.96
CA ASP A 91 -8.84 26.14 4.99
C ASP A 91 -9.91 25.26 5.63
N ALA A 92 -11.13 25.78 5.81
CA ALA A 92 -12.23 24.99 6.34
C ALA A 92 -12.60 23.83 5.41
N ILE A 93 -12.63 24.07 4.09
CA ILE A 93 -12.96 23.04 3.09
C ILE A 93 -11.82 22.03 2.98
N THR A 94 -10.58 22.50 2.87
CA THR A 94 -9.42 21.62 2.72
C THR A 94 -9.20 20.75 3.95
N ASN A 95 -9.43 21.27 5.16
CA ASN A 95 -9.36 20.50 6.40
C ASN A 95 -10.47 19.46 6.50
N GLU A 96 -11.71 19.80 6.15
CA GLU A 96 -12.84 18.84 6.18
C GLU A 96 -12.64 17.73 5.13
N LEU A 97 -12.16 18.06 3.92
CA LEU A 97 -11.81 17.07 2.90
C LEU A 97 -10.67 16.17 3.36
N THR A 98 -9.58 16.75 3.89
CA THR A 98 -8.44 15.98 4.41
C THR A 98 -8.89 15.02 5.52
N SER A 99 -9.73 15.49 6.45
CA SER A 99 -10.30 14.65 7.51
C SER A 99 -11.20 13.54 6.96
N THR A 100 -12.00 13.84 5.92
CA THR A 100 -12.87 12.87 5.27
C THR A 100 -12.07 11.77 4.57
N PHE A 101 -11.01 12.14 3.84
CA PHE A 101 -10.16 11.21 3.10
C PHE A 101 -9.13 10.49 3.98
N SER A 102 -8.87 10.96 5.20
CA SER A 102 -8.02 10.25 6.17
C SER A 102 -8.54 8.85 6.53
N HIS A 103 -9.86 8.65 6.38
CA HIS A 103 -10.52 7.38 6.72
C HIS A 103 -11.15 6.68 5.53
N ASN A 104 -11.29 7.36 4.39
CA ASN A 104 -11.97 6.84 3.20
C ASN A 104 -11.12 7.17 1.98
N VAL A 105 -10.73 6.17 1.21
CA VAL A 105 -10.00 6.41 -0.05
C VAL A 105 -10.93 6.89 -1.16
N VAL A 106 -12.18 6.45 -1.11
CA VAL A 106 -13.22 6.83 -2.07
C VAL A 106 -14.48 7.24 -1.32
N ILE A 107 -15.12 8.31 -1.77
CA ILE A 107 -16.39 8.81 -1.22
C ILE A 107 -17.43 9.03 -2.32
N THR A 108 -18.68 9.25 -1.94
CA THR A 108 -19.80 9.52 -2.86
C THR A 108 -20.27 10.97 -2.78
N SER A 109 -21.11 11.40 -3.72
CA SER A 109 -21.76 12.72 -3.68
C SER A 109 -22.58 12.89 -2.40
N GLU A 110 -23.19 11.82 -1.89
CA GLU A 110 -23.96 11.83 -0.64
C GLU A 110 -23.07 12.06 0.59
N THR A 111 -21.85 11.50 0.57
CA THR A 111 -20.84 11.76 1.62
C THR A 111 -20.46 13.24 1.64
N LEU A 112 -20.15 13.83 0.49
CA LEU A 112 -19.85 15.26 0.37
C LEU A 112 -21.04 16.11 0.83
N ARG A 113 -22.25 15.76 0.36
CA ARG A 113 -23.49 16.44 0.76
C ARG A 113 -23.67 16.47 2.27
N SER A 114 -23.51 15.32 2.93
CA SER A 114 -23.68 15.21 4.38
C SER A 114 -22.58 15.91 5.16
N ARG A 115 -21.35 15.92 4.65
CA ARG A 115 -20.19 16.53 5.33
C ARG A 115 -20.24 18.05 5.29
N PHE A 116 -20.65 18.61 4.15
CA PHE A 116 -20.71 20.05 3.93
C PHE A 116 -22.13 20.63 4.13
N ASP A 117 -23.06 19.84 4.67
CA ASP A 117 -24.47 20.20 4.90
C ASP A 117 -25.13 20.85 3.66
N LEU A 118 -24.93 20.23 2.49
CA LEU A 118 -25.41 20.73 1.21
C LEU A 118 -26.84 20.24 0.94
N ALA A 119 -27.63 21.08 0.27
CA ALA A 119 -28.88 20.64 -0.32
C ALA A 119 -28.59 19.74 -1.53
N MET A 120 -29.51 18.79 -1.80
CA MET A 120 -29.34 17.77 -2.85
C MET A 120 -29.02 18.36 -4.24
N ASP A 121 -29.68 19.47 -4.60
CA ASP A 121 -29.52 20.10 -5.91
C ASP A 121 -28.20 20.86 -6.07
N ASP A 122 -27.48 21.15 -4.97
CA ASP A 122 -26.29 22.02 -4.98
C ASP A 122 -24.98 21.21 -4.90
N VAL A 123 -25.07 19.89 -4.71
CA VAL A 123 -23.90 18.99 -4.61
C VAL A 123 -23.10 18.98 -5.90
N GLU A 124 -23.75 18.91 -7.07
CA GLU A 124 -23.05 18.88 -8.35
C GLU A 124 -22.27 20.17 -8.62
N PHE A 125 -22.85 21.32 -8.24
CA PHE A 125 -22.15 22.60 -8.30
C PHE A 125 -20.90 22.58 -7.42
N PHE A 126 -21.03 22.17 -6.16
CA PHE A 126 -19.88 22.13 -5.25
C PHE A 126 -18.79 21.15 -5.70
N VAL A 127 -19.18 19.96 -6.16
CA VAL A 127 -18.25 18.98 -6.72
C VAL A 127 -17.47 19.56 -7.90
N SER A 128 -18.13 20.33 -8.77
CA SER A 128 -17.47 20.99 -9.90
C SER A 128 -16.41 21.98 -9.40
N GLU A 129 -16.76 22.82 -8.43
CA GLU A 129 -15.83 23.77 -7.79
C GLU A 129 -14.60 23.07 -7.17
N LEU A 130 -14.81 21.93 -6.49
CA LEU A 130 -13.72 21.15 -5.90
C LEU A 130 -12.84 20.47 -6.95
N THR A 131 -13.44 19.98 -8.03
CA THR A 131 -12.74 19.27 -9.11
C THR A 131 -11.89 20.23 -9.94
N GLU A 132 -12.44 21.41 -10.29
CA GLU A 132 -11.70 22.45 -11.03
C GLU A 132 -10.46 22.95 -10.29
N ARG A 133 -10.44 22.79 -8.96
CA ARG A 133 -9.35 23.21 -8.10
C ARG A 133 -8.45 22.05 -7.67
N ASP A 134 -8.58 20.87 -8.27
CA ASP A 134 -7.78 19.67 -7.99
C ASP A 134 -7.82 19.22 -6.51
N LEU A 135 -8.93 19.48 -5.81
CA LEU A 135 -9.14 19.06 -4.42
C LEU A 135 -9.78 17.68 -4.31
N VAL A 136 -10.61 17.33 -5.30
CA VAL A 136 -11.16 16.00 -5.48
C VAL A 136 -11.00 15.58 -6.93
N GLN A 137 -10.94 14.28 -7.17
CA GLN A 137 -10.94 13.71 -8.51
C GLN A 137 -12.14 12.80 -8.68
N ARG A 138 -12.88 12.97 -9.77
CA ARG A 138 -14.06 12.16 -10.08
C ARG A 138 -13.65 10.84 -10.73
N ILE A 139 -14.18 9.74 -10.21
CA ILE A 139 -14.20 8.43 -10.87
C ILE A 139 -15.62 8.19 -11.40
N THR A 140 -15.74 8.10 -12.72
CA THR A 140 -17.03 7.78 -13.36
C THR A 140 -17.21 6.26 -13.33
N ALA A 141 -18.17 5.77 -12.54
CA ALA A 141 -18.46 4.33 -12.46
C ALA A 141 -19.97 4.06 -12.54
N GLY A 142 -20.45 3.83 -13.77
CA GLY A 142 -21.87 3.57 -14.04
C GLY A 142 -22.75 4.81 -13.84
N GLU A 143 -23.82 4.66 -13.05
CA GLU A 143 -24.79 5.74 -12.76
C GLU A 143 -24.46 6.54 -11.49
N ARG A 144 -23.41 6.16 -10.75
CA ARG A 144 -23.01 6.82 -9.51
C ARG A 144 -21.65 7.47 -9.68
N ASP A 145 -21.52 8.66 -9.09
CA ASP A 145 -20.26 9.37 -9.03
C ASP A 145 -19.53 9.05 -7.74
N TYR A 146 -18.25 8.72 -7.91
CA TYR A 146 -17.31 8.50 -6.83
C TYR A 146 -16.20 9.54 -6.90
N TYR A 147 -15.64 9.88 -5.76
CA TYR A 147 -14.59 10.89 -5.66
C TYR A 147 -13.45 10.38 -4.81
N THR A 148 -12.24 10.71 -5.25
CA THR A 148 -11.00 10.45 -4.53
C THR A 148 -10.33 11.76 -4.17
N ILE A 149 -9.34 11.67 -3.29
CA ILE A 149 -8.54 12.84 -2.93
C ILE A 149 -7.84 13.41 -4.16
N GLY A 150 -7.92 14.73 -4.34
CA GLY A 150 -7.28 15.43 -5.45
C GLY A 150 -5.79 15.70 -5.18
N PRO A 151 -4.99 15.93 -6.24
CA PRO A 151 -3.54 16.13 -6.14
C PRO A 151 -3.11 17.19 -5.11
N ARG A 152 -3.86 18.29 -4.98
CA ARG A 152 -3.51 19.37 -4.05
C ARG A 152 -3.61 18.97 -2.59
N LEU A 153 -4.52 18.05 -2.26
CA LEU A 153 -4.69 17.54 -0.91
C LEU A 153 -3.80 16.33 -0.63
N LYS A 154 -3.43 15.57 -1.68
CA LYS A 154 -2.59 14.37 -1.56
C LYS A 154 -1.20 14.65 -0.95
N GLU A 155 -0.62 15.83 -1.18
CA GLU A 155 0.67 16.21 -0.57
C GLU A 155 0.59 16.44 0.95
N HIS A 156 -0.61 16.67 1.49
CA HIS A 156 -0.84 17.02 2.90
C HIS A 156 -1.59 15.92 3.65
N ALA A 157 -2.28 15.04 2.92
CA ALA A 157 -2.90 13.84 3.44
C ALA A 157 -1.89 12.70 3.34
N GLU A 158 -1.16 12.44 4.42
CA GLU A 158 -0.65 11.09 4.61
C GLU A 158 -1.88 10.17 4.66
N ASN A 159 -1.95 9.16 3.81
CA ASN A 159 -3.04 8.17 3.81
C ASN A 159 -2.91 7.26 5.05
N VAL A 160 -2.99 7.85 6.25
CA VAL A 160 -2.74 7.18 7.53
C VAL A 160 -3.96 6.34 7.88
N GLY A 161 -4.06 5.15 7.29
CA GLY A 161 -4.89 4.09 7.85
C GLY A 161 -5.67 3.25 6.86
N PHE A 162 -5.70 3.57 5.56
CA PHE A 162 -6.33 2.67 4.59
C PHE A 162 -5.49 1.40 4.38
N ASP A 163 -4.18 1.54 4.19
CA ASP A 163 -3.25 0.41 4.11
C ASP A 163 -3.33 -0.49 5.34
N SER A 164 -3.38 0.12 6.54
CA SER A 164 -3.54 -0.63 7.79
C SER A 164 -4.93 -1.24 7.96
N GLN A 165 -5.96 -0.73 7.28
CA GLN A 165 -7.29 -1.37 7.26
C GLN A 165 -7.28 -2.58 6.33
N LEU A 166 -6.70 -2.45 5.14
CA LEU A 166 -6.50 -3.55 4.21
C LEU A 166 -5.67 -4.66 4.85
N GLU A 167 -4.51 -4.34 5.41
CA GLU A 167 -3.62 -5.30 6.06
C GLU A 167 -4.31 -6.03 7.23
N ARG A 168 -5.05 -5.32 8.08
CA ARG A 168 -5.79 -5.95 9.20
C ARG A 168 -6.92 -6.88 8.76
N LYS A 169 -7.47 -6.66 7.57
CA LYS A 169 -8.56 -7.45 7.00
C LYS A 169 -8.06 -8.53 6.04
N ALA A 170 -6.84 -8.39 5.55
CA ALA A 170 -6.19 -9.40 4.74
C ALA A 170 -6.07 -10.71 5.53
N ALA A 171 -6.22 -11.80 4.81
CA ALA A 171 -5.91 -13.13 5.28
C ALA A 171 -4.93 -13.74 4.28
N ASN A 172 -3.74 -14.11 4.75
CA ASN A 172 -2.65 -14.57 3.90
C ASN A 172 -2.26 -13.51 2.84
N GLY A 173 -2.32 -12.22 3.19
CA GLY A 173 -2.03 -11.11 2.27
C GLY A 173 -3.08 -10.88 1.17
N LYS A 174 -4.23 -11.58 1.21
CA LYS A 174 -5.33 -11.41 0.26
C LYS A 174 -6.61 -10.94 0.96
N ILE A 175 -7.47 -10.25 0.22
CA ILE A 175 -8.79 -9.81 0.68
C ILE A 175 -9.87 -10.20 -0.32
N SER A 176 -11.04 -10.59 0.20
CA SER A 176 -12.20 -10.92 -0.63
C SER A 176 -12.85 -9.66 -1.20
N HIS A 177 -13.61 -9.81 -2.29
CA HIS A 177 -14.38 -8.68 -2.86
C HIS A 177 -15.34 -8.04 -1.87
N SER A 178 -16.05 -8.84 -1.08
CA SER A 178 -16.96 -8.33 -0.05
C SER A 178 -16.23 -7.60 1.07
N ASP A 179 -15.08 -8.10 1.51
CA ASP A 179 -14.30 -7.42 2.55
C ASP A 179 -13.71 -6.10 2.04
N LEU A 180 -13.33 -6.05 0.76
CA LEU A 180 -12.89 -4.80 0.14
C LEU A 180 -14.03 -3.78 0.09
N GLU A 181 -15.23 -4.18 -0.35
CA GLU A 181 -16.44 -3.35 -0.34
C GLU A 181 -16.79 -2.82 1.05
N ASP A 182 -16.63 -3.66 2.08
CA ASP A 182 -16.85 -3.26 3.48
C ASP A 182 -15.85 -2.18 3.93
N ILE A 183 -14.58 -2.27 3.52
CA ILE A 183 -13.55 -1.29 3.88
C ILE A 183 -13.79 0.05 3.18
N ILE A 184 -14.05 0.04 1.87
CA ILE A 184 -14.32 1.28 1.12
C ILE A 184 -15.75 1.81 1.34
N SER A 185 -16.62 1.01 1.98
CA SER A 185 -18.03 1.33 2.26
C SER A 185 -18.85 1.68 1.01
N ILE A 186 -18.42 1.21 -0.16
CA ILE A 186 -19.06 1.41 -1.46
C ILE A 186 -18.92 0.15 -2.32
N ALA A 187 -19.66 0.10 -3.43
CA ALA A 187 -19.52 -0.99 -4.38
C ALA A 187 -18.14 -0.93 -5.07
N ALA A 188 -17.43 -2.06 -5.08
CA ALA A 188 -16.10 -2.22 -5.68
C ALA A 188 -16.21 -2.43 -7.19
N THR A 189 -16.78 -1.43 -7.87
CA THR A 189 -16.94 -1.46 -9.33
C THR A 189 -15.57 -1.48 -10.04
N LYS A 190 -15.55 -1.91 -11.30
CA LYS A 190 -14.33 -2.01 -12.11
C LYS A 190 -13.48 -0.74 -12.13
N ASP A 191 -14.11 0.43 -12.15
CA ASP A 191 -13.38 1.71 -12.18
C ASP A 191 -12.80 2.08 -10.81
N ILE A 192 -13.44 1.66 -9.72
CA ILE A 192 -12.90 1.78 -8.36
C ILE A 192 -11.71 0.83 -8.17
N ILE A 193 -11.86 -0.43 -8.56
CA ILE A 193 -10.75 -1.41 -8.50
C ILE A 193 -9.55 -0.89 -9.28
N ARG A 194 -9.74 -0.43 -10.53
CA ARG A 194 -8.66 0.13 -11.34
C ARG A 194 -7.94 1.29 -10.65
N TYR A 195 -8.69 2.16 -9.97
CA TYR A 195 -8.10 3.25 -9.20
C TYR A 195 -7.25 2.71 -8.03
N LEU A 196 -7.78 1.75 -7.27
CA LEU A 196 -7.05 1.15 -6.14
C LEU A 196 -5.78 0.43 -6.61
N GLU A 197 -5.81 -0.23 -7.76
CA GLU A 197 -4.63 -0.85 -8.39
C GLU A 197 -3.61 0.20 -8.85
N GLN A 198 -4.07 1.29 -9.47
CA GLN A 198 -3.17 2.36 -9.94
C GLN A 198 -2.46 3.06 -8.77
N GLU A 199 -3.14 3.22 -7.64
CA GLU A 199 -2.59 3.81 -6.42
C GLU A 199 -1.75 2.82 -5.60
N GLY A 200 -1.76 1.54 -5.97
CA GLY A 200 -0.98 0.48 -5.34
C GLY A 200 -1.46 0.02 -3.99
N TYR A 201 -2.77 -0.01 -3.82
CA TYR A 201 -3.39 -0.61 -2.64
C TYR A 201 -3.60 -2.11 -2.80
N VAL A 202 -4.11 -2.51 -3.97
CA VAL A 202 -4.50 -3.90 -4.25
C VAL A 202 -4.16 -4.29 -5.68
N ILE A 203 -4.13 -5.59 -5.96
CA ILE A 203 -4.04 -6.15 -7.32
C ILE A 203 -5.18 -7.15 -7.51
N ASP A 204 -5.94 -7.02 -8.60
CA ASP A 204 -7.05 -7.92 -8.93
C ASP A 204 -6.55 -9.29 -9.40
N LEU A 205 -6.92 -10.35 -8.67
CA LEU A 205 -6.62 -11.75 -8.96
C LEU A 205 -7.83 -12.50 -9.53
N ASP A 206 -8.73 -11.79 -10.22
CA ASP A 206 -9.98 -12.32 -10.79
C ASP A 206 -10.97 -12.81 -9.73
N GLY A 207 -11.34 -11.91 -8.81
CA GLY A 207 -12.37 -12.14 -7.78
C GLY A 207 -11.85 -12.16 -6.34
N GLU A 208 -10.53 -12.18 -6.17
CA GLU A 208 -9.82 -11.88 -4.92
C GLU A 208 -8.79 -10.79 -5.18
N TYR A 209 -8.31 -10.13 -4.11
CA TYR A 209 -7.37 -9.02 -4.23
C TYR A 209 -6.12 -9.28 -3.41
N LEU A 210 -4.94 -9.19 -4.03
CA LEU A 210 -3.67 -9.15 -3.29
C LEU A 210 -3.53 -7.76 -2.66
N VAL A 211 -3.19 -7.68 -1.38
CA VAL A 211 -2.96 -6.41 -0.69
C VAL A 211 -1.46 -6.10 -0.68
N GLU A 212 -1.05 -4.99 -1.29
CA GLU A 212 0.38 -4.66 -1.44
C GLU A 212 1.06 -4.32 -0.11
N SER A 213 0.33 -3.73 0.84
CA SER A 213 0.85 -3.53 2.20
C SER A 213 1.02 -4.82 3.00
N ALA A 214 0.47 -5.94 2.52
CA ALA A 214 0.50 -7.25 3.19
C ALA A 214 1.28 -8.32 2.40
N LEU A 215 2.20 -7.91 1.52
CA LEU A 215 3.02 -8.84 0.73
C LEU A 215 3.85 -9.78 1.61
N GLY A 216 4.36 -9.32 2.76
CA GLY A 216 5.07 -10.19 3.70
C GLY A 216 4.19 -11.29 4.30
N GLU A 217 2.90 -11.01 4.56
CA GLU A 217 1.95 -12.04 5.01
C GLU A 217 1.66 -13.05 3.89
N PHE A 218 1.52 -12.57 2.64
CA PHE A 218 1.42 -13.44 1.48
C PHE A 218 2.67 -14.30 1.32
N GLY A 219 3.87 -13.72 1.45
CA GLY A 219 5.15 -14.42 1.36
C GLY A 219 5.27 -15.55 2.40
N GLN A 220 4.86 -15.30 3.64
CA GLN A 220 4.80 -16.34 4.68
C GLN A 220 3.83 -17.47 4.34
N HIS A 221 2.64 -17.13 3.81
CA HIS A 221 1.67 -18.12 3.38
C HIS A 221 2.18 -18.94 2.20
N ALA A 222 2.73 -18.29 1.18
CA ALA A 222 3.31 -18.94 0.01
C ALA A 222 4.45 -19.86 0.43
N ALA A 223 5.35 -19.40 1.29
CA ALA A 223 6.46 -20.18 1.83
C ALA A 223 5.98 -21.47 2.50
N HIS A 224 4.97 -21.39 3.37
CA HIS A 224 4.41 -22.59 4.01
C HIS A 224 3.81 -23.58 2.99
N ARG A 225 3.29 -23.09 1.87
CA ARG A 225 2.67 -23.93 0.84
C ARG A 225 3.70 -24.61 -0.07
N ILE A 226 4.85 -23.97 -0.29
CA ILE A 226 5.90 -24.48 -1.18
C ILE A 226 7.08 -25.13 -0.46
N GLU A 227 7.21 -24.98 0.87
CA GLU A 227 8.39 -25.40 1.63
C GLU A 227 8.81 -26.85 1.36
N GLY A 228 7.86 -27.79 1.29
CA GLY A 228 8.17 -29.20 1.04
C GLY A 228 8.69 -29.46 -0.37
N SER A 229 8.18 -28.74 -1.38
CA SER A 229 8.73 -28.83 -2.74
C SER A 229 10.14 -28.24 -2.80
N VAL A 230 10.38 -27.12 -2.12
CA VAL A 230 11.71 -26.50 -2.06
C VAL A 230 12.69 -27.42 -1.33
N GLU A 231 12.30 -28.04 -0.22
CA GLU A 231 13.10 -29.03 0.51
C GLU A 231 13.51 -30.20 -0.40
N GLU A 232 12.58 -30.76 -1.18
CA GLU A 232 12.89 -31.82 -2.17
C GLU A 232 13.90 -31.36 -3.23
N ARG A 233 13.82 -30.10 -3.70
CA ARG A 233 14.84 -29.54 -4.63
C ARG A 233 16.22 -29.46 -3.99
N PHE A 234 16.30 -29.12 -2.70
CA PHE A 234 17.54 -29.11 -1.95
C PHE A 234 18.09 -30.53 -1.82
N GLU A 235 17.28 -31.52 -1.46
CA GLU A 235 17.70 -32.94 -1.41
C GLU A 235 18.31 -33.42 -2.74
N GLU A 236 17.66 -33.11 -3.87
CA GLU A 236 18.14 -33.44 -5.21
C GLU A 236 19.48 -32.77 -5.53
N SER A 237 19.72 -31.58 -4.99
CA SER A 237 20.90 -30.75 -5.21
C SER A 237 22.00 -30.94 -4.16
N LYS A 238 21.91 -32.01 -3.34
CA LYS A 238 22.84 -32.28 -2.23
C LYS A 238 22.87 -31.17 -1.18
N TYR A 239 21.71 -30.60 -0.90
CA TYR A 239 21.45 -29.63 0.17
C TYR A 239 22.09 -28.25 -0.05
N LEU A 240 22.50 -27.94 -1.28
CA LEU A 240 22.96 -26.59 -1.64
C LEU A 240 22.46 -26.14 -3.02
N LEU A 241 22.31 -24.83 -3.18
CA LEU A 241 22.00 -24.16 -4.45
C LEU A 241 22.79 -22.86 -4.56
N PRO A 242 23.20 -22.41 -5.76
CA PRO A 242 23.72 -21.07 -5.92
C PRO A 242 22.69 -20.01 -5.53
N THR A 243 23.11 -18.97 -4.80
CA THR A 243 22.24 -17.85 -4.37
C THR A 243 21.55 -17.17 -5.54
N ALA A 244 22.19 -17.13 -6.71
CA ALA A 244 21.61 -16.58 -7.93
C ALA A 244 20.49 -17.45 -8.53
N GLU A 245 20.48 -18.75 -8.27
CA GLU A 245 19.48 -19.69 -8.79
C GLU A 245 18.26 -19.81 -7.87
N PHE A 246 18.45 -19.61 -6.57
CA PHE A 246 17.41 -19.80 -5.57
C PHE A 246 16.12 -18.99 -5.81
N PRO A 247 16.16 -17.68 -6.17
CA PRO A 247 14.94 -16.94 -6.53
C PRO A 247 14.18 -17.55 -7.72
N GLY A 248 14.87 -18.19 -8.65
CA GLY A 248 14.27 -18.89 -9.78
C GLY A 248 13.52 -20.17 -9.36
N VAL A 249 14.05 -20.89 -8.37
CA VAL A 249 13.36 -22.03 -7.74
C VAL A 249 12.09 -21.53 -7.04
N ILE A 250 12.20 -20.52 -6.17
CA ILE A 250 11.03 -19.94 -5.48
C ILE A 250 9.96 -19.48 -6.47
N ARG A 251 10.35 -18.75 -7.52
CA ARG A 251 9.42 -18.32 -8.57
C ARG A 251 8.70 -19.51 -9.22
N SER A 252 9.44 -20.55 -9.59
CA SER A 252 8.85 -21.73 -10.24
C SER A 252 7.84 -22.42 -9.34
N GLU A 253 8.18 -22.63 -8.06
CA GLU A 253 7.28 -23.28 -7.09
C GLU A 253 6.04 -22.41 -6.78
N ILE A 254 6.18 -21.07 -6.78
CA ILE A 254 5.02 -20.17 -6.69
C ILE A 254 4.11 -20.31 -7.92
N GLU A 255 4.67 -20.31 -9.14
CA GLU A 255 3.88 -20.45 -10.38
C GLU A 255 3.14 -21.78 -10.47
N GLU A 256 3.68 -22.85 -9.87
CA GLU A 256 3.01 -24.16 -9.82
C GLU A 256 1.81 -24.20 -8.86
N GLN A 257 1.86 -23.44 -7.76
CA GLN A 257 0.83 -23.46 -6.71
C GLN A 257 -0.14 -22.28 -6.77
N PHE A 258 0.26 -21.16 -7.39
CA PHE A 258 -0.47 -19.91 -7.38
C PHE A 258 -0.41 -19.20 -8.74
N ASP A 259 -1.57 -18.72 -9.20
CA ASP A 259 -1.63 -17.88 -10.40
C ASP A 259 -1.24 -16.40 -10.13
N VAL A 260 -0.85 -16.06 -8.90
CA VAL A 260 -0.66 -14.66 -8.44
C VAL A 260 0.32 -13.88 -9.30
N LEU A 261 1.42 -14.51 -9.75
CA LEU A 261 2.43 -13.84 -10.56
C LEU A 261 1.88 -13.48 -11.95
N SER A 262 0.87 -14.19 -12.46
CA SER A 262 0.23 -13.85 -13.74
C SER A 262 -0.55 -12.54 -13.70
N TYR A 263 -0.94 -12.08 -12.51
CA TYR A 263 -1.70 -10.84 -12.31
C TYR A 263 -0.81 -9.72 -11.74
N ALA A 264 0.05 -10.06 -10.78
CA ALA A 264 0.82 -9.11 -9.98
C ALA A 264 2.14 -8.66 -10.63
N HIS A 265 2.14 -8.39 -11.95
CA HIS A 265 3.34 -8.07 -12.73
C HIS A 265 4.23 -6.96 -12.14
N ARG A 266 3.62 -5.96 -11.48
CA ARG A 266 4.35 -4.83 -10.91
C ARG A 266 5.17 -5.20 -9.66
N VAL A 267 4.71 -6.17 -8.88
CA VAL A 267 5.27 -6.56 -7.58
C VAL A 267 5.74 -8.02 -7.55
N GLN A 268 5.95 -8.63 -8.73
CA GLN A 268 6.37 -10.04 -8.82
C GLN A 268 7.68 -10.30 -8.07
N ASP A 269 8.64 -9.39 -8.22
CA ASP A 269 9.95 -9.54 -7.59
C ASP A 269 9.83 -9.41 -6.06
N ASP A 270 8.98 -8.50 -5.57
CA ASP A 270 8.68 -8.35 -4.14
C ASP A 270 8.01 -9.60 -3.57
N ILE A 271 7.05 -10.20 -4.30
CA ILE A 271 6.41 -11.46 -3.90
C ILE A 271 7.44 -12.59 -3.77
N VAL A 272 8.34 -12.72 -4.77
CA VAL A 272 9.38 -13.75 -4.77
C VAL A 272 10.37 -13.53 -3.64
N GLU A 273 10.76 -12.27 -3.38
CA GLU A 273 11.67 -11.91 -2.29
C GLU A 273 11.06 -12.21 -0.92
N GLU A 274 9.84 -11.74 -0.63
CA GLU A 274 9.16 -12.00 0.64
C GLU A 274 8.95 -13.50 0.88
N THR A 275 8.62 -14.24 -0.18
CA THR A 275 8.48 -15.71 -0.10
C THR A 275 9.83 -16.39 0.13
N ARG A 276 10.90 -15.96 -0.56
CA ARG A 276 12.26 -16.48 -0.40
C ARG A 276 12.71 -16.33 1.04
N ASP A 277 12.60 -15.13 1.60
CA ASP A 277 13.06 -14.82 2.95
C ASP A 277 12.27 -15.62 4.01
N ALA A 278 10.97 -15.80 3.79
CA ALA A 278 10.14 -16.68 4.61
C ALA A 278 10.55 -18.16 4.48
N VAL A 279 10.85 -18.67 3.28
CA VAL A 279 11.34 -20.05 3.08
C VAL A 279 12.69 -20.26 3.76
N MET A 280 13.64 -19.33 3.60
CA MET A 280 14.95 -19.41 4.28
C MET A 280 14.78 -19.54 5.78
N THR A 281 13.89 -18.73 6.36
CA THR A 281 13.61 -18.78 7.80
C THR A 281 12.97 -20.11 8.22
N ARG A 282 12.06 -20.66 7.42
CA ARG A 282 11.30 -21.87 7.76
C ARG A 282 12.13 -23.14 7.65
N LEU A 283 12.99 -23.22 6.63
CA LEU A 283 13.87 -24.36 6.37
C LEU A 283 15.26 -24.21 7.03
N GLY A 284 15.51 -23.11 7.73
CA GLY A 284 16.81 -22.86 8.36
C GLY A 284 17.96 -22.72 7.36
N LEU A 285 17.69 -22.17 6.18
CA LEU A 285 18.70 -22.02 5.13
C LEU A 285 19.66 -20.88 5.44
N GLU A 286 20.94 -21.12 5.19
CA GLU A 286 22.02 -20.14 5.38
C GLU A 286 22.62 -19.74 4.04
N THR A 287 23.12 -18.51 3.95
CA THR A 287 23.88 -18.06 2.77
C THR A 287 25.37 -18.04 3.07
N GLU A 288 26.16 -18.79 2.30
CA GLU A 288 27.62 -18.89 2.43
C GLU A 288 28.27 -18.91 1.05
N ASP A 289 29.28 -18.06 0.81
CA ASP A 289 30.10 -18.03 -0.42
C ASP A 289 29.33 -18.17 -1.76
N ASP A 290 28.27 -17.37 -1.91
CA ASP A 290 27.34 -17.37 -3.05
C ASP A 290 26.48 -18.64 -3.20
N MET A 291 26.36 -19.43 -2.14
CA MET A 291 25.46 -20.58 -2.00
C MET A 291 24.39 -20.29 -0.95
N VAL A 292 23.23 -20.92 -1.14
CA VAL A 292 22.20 -21.13 -0.13
C VAL A 292 22.28 -22.59 0.25
N VAL A 293 22.44 -22.86 1.55
CA VAL A 293 22.77 -24.18 2.09
C VAL A 293 21.76 -24.54 3.17
N MET A 294 21.29 -25.78 3.12
CA MET A 294 20.55 -26.40 4.22
C MET A 294 21.57 -27.05 5.15
N ARG A 295 22.03 -26.28 6.14
CA ARG A 295 23.29 -26.50 6.87
C ARG A 295 23.38 -27.89 7.52
N GLU A 296 22.39 -28.29 8.31
CA GLU A 296 22.47 -29.54 9.08
C GLU A 296 22.62 -30.77 8.16
N GLU A 297 21.84 -30.82 7.09
CA GLU A 297 21.83 -31.89 6.09
C GLU A 297 23.07 -31.85 5.20
N PHE A 298 23.54 -30.66 4.83
CA PHE A 298 24.76 -30.49 4.05
C PHE A 298 25.99 -30.94 4.84
N ASP A 299 26.14 -30.51 6.10
CA ASP A 299 27.25 -30.91 6.96
C ASP A 299 27.27 -32.44 7.16
N ALA A 300 26.09 -33.05 7.35
CA ALA A 300 25.98 -34.51 7.45
C ALA A 300 26.39 -35.23 6.15
N PHE A 301 26.09 -34.64 4.98
CA PHE A 301 26.55 -35.17 3.70
C PHE A 301 28.07 -35.05 3.56
N VAL A 302 28.64 -33.89 3.91
CA VAL A 302 30.09 -33.63 3.87
C VAL A 302 30.86 -34.59 4.78
N ASP A 303 30.42 -34.77 6.03
CA ASP A 303 30.99 -35.71 7.00
C ASP A 303 30.92 -37.17 6.52
N GLN A 304 29.79 -37.57 5.92
CA GLN A 304 29.67 -38.91 5.32
C GLN A 304 30.66 -39.13 4.17
N GLU A 305 30.85 -38.14 3.30
CA GLU A 305 31.79 -38.24 2.19
C GLU A 305 33.25 -38.20 2.67
N ALA A 306 33.58 -37.37 3.65
CA ALA A 306 34.90 -37.36 4.28
C ALA A 306 35.26 -38.74 4.87
N ARG A 307 34.34 -39.36 5.62
CA ARG A 307 34.53 -40.73 6.14
C ARG A 307 34.65 -41.77 5.02
N ARG A 308 33.90 -41.64 3.93
CA ARG A 308 34.03 -42.53 2.77
C ARG A 308 35.42 -42.43 2.16
N ILE A 309 35.90 -41.21 1.92
CA ILE A 309 37.24 -40.95 1.38
C ILE A 309 38.33 -41.52 2.30
N LEU A 310 38.19 -41.38 3.63
CA LEU A 310 39.13 -41.97 4.58
C LEU A 310 39.17 -43.50 4.43
N GLY A 311 38.01 -44.12 4.27
CA GLY A 311 37.89 -45.56 3.98
C GLY A 311 38.63 -45.97 2.71
N ASP A 312 38.49 -45.19 1.64
CA ASP A 312 39.14 -45.45 0.34
C ASP A 312 40.66 -45.29 0.44
N VAL A 313 41.16 -44.19 1.02
CA VAL A 313 42.60 -43.95 1.26
C VAL A 313 43.23 -45.10 2.05
N LYS A 314 42.55 -45.57 3.10
CA LYS A 314 43.03 -46.71 3.92
C LYS A 314 43.01 -48.03 3.19
N ALA A 315 42.08 -48.23 2.25
CA ALA A 315 41.98 -49.45 1.46
C ALA A 315 43.05 -49.53 0.37
N GLU A 316 43.48 -48.38 -0.16
CA GLU A 316 44.46 -48.28 -1.24
C GLU A 316 45.91 -48.15 -0.76
N ALA A 317 46.13 -47.71 0.48
CA ALA A 317 47.45 -47.58 1.07
C ALA A 317 48.12 -48.92 1.43
N ASP A 318 49.29 -49.19 0.84
CA ASP A 318 50.18 -50.29 1.27
C ASP A 318 50.75 -50.08 2.68
N VAL A 319 50.94 -48.81 3.07
CA VAL A 319 51.36 -48.37 4.41
C VAL A 319 50.53 -47.15 4.77
N LEU A 320 49.88 -47.18 5.94
CA LEU A 320 49.03 -46.07 6.38
C LEU A 320 49.87 -44.80 6.62
N PRO A 321 49.35 -43.61 6.25
CA PRO A 321 49.96 -42.33 6.59
C PRO A 321 50.18 -42.19 8.11
N ALA A 322 51.25 -41.49 8.50
CA ALA A 322 51.70 -41.38 9.88
C ALA A 322 51.26 -40.09 10.58
N SER A 323 50.69 -39.13 9.83
CA SER A 323 50.21 -37.85 10.37
C SER A 323 49.01 -37.30 9.59
N PRO A 324 48.19 -36.41 10.18
CA PRO A 324 47.03 -35.83 9.48
C PRO A 324 47.37 -35.18 8.13
N PRO A 325 48.45 -34.38 7.98
CA PRO A 325 48.80 -33.81 6.67
C PRO A 325 49.13 -34.86 5.59
N GLU A 326 49.68 -36.02 5.98
CA GLU A 326 49.94 -37.11 5.03
C GLU A 326 48.64 -37.84 4.63
N PHE A 327 47.61 -37.84 5.49
CA PHE A 327 46.27 -38.30 5.12
C PHE A 327 45.58 -37.32 4.17
N GLU A 328 45.70 -36.01 4.41
CA GLU A 328 45.16 -34.96 3.53
C GLU A 328 45.77 -35.05 2.13
N GLU A 329 47.10 -35.17 2.03
CA GLU A 329 47.80 -35.33 0.73
C GLU A 329 47.34 -36.61 -0.01
N ALA A 330 47.11 -37.70 0.71
CA ALA A 330 46.60 -38.94 0.12
C ALA A 330 45.12 -38.83 -0.32
N ALA A 331 44.34 -37.96 0.32
CA ALA A 331 42.92 -37.76 0.02
C ALA A 331 42.67 -36.79 -1.14
N GLU A 332 43.64 -35.94 -1.51
CA GLU A 332 43.47 -34.88 -2.52
C GLU A 332 42.89 -35.39 -3.84
N GLU A 333 43.42 -36.50 -4.38
CA GLU A 333 42.91 -37.10 -5.63
C GLU A 333 41.47 -37.60 -5.48
N HIS A 334 41.09 -38.12 -4.32
CA HIS A 334 39.73 -38.59 -4.05
C HIS A 334 38.74 -37.43 -3.88
N VAL A 335 39.18 -36.31 -3.30
CA VAL A 335 38.37 -35.09 -3.18
C VAL A 335 38.19 -34.44 -4.56
N GLU A 336 39.25 -34.33 -5.36
CA GLU A 336 39.18 -33.69 -6.69
C GLU A 336 38.17 -34.35 -7.65
N VAL A 337 37.94 -35.66 -7.50
CA VAL A 337 36.97 -36.41 -8.34
C VAL A 337 35.52 -36.28 -7.86
N VAL A 338 35.26 -35.72 -6.68
CA VAL A 338 33.90 -35.49 -6.19
C VAL A 338 33.18 -34.52 -7.13
N GLN A 339 32.04 -34.95 -7.65
CA GLN A 339 31.20 -34.13 -8.52
C GLN A 339 29.74 -34.36 -8.17
N VAL A 340 29.10 -33.34 -7.63
CA VAL A 340 27.68 -33.35 -7.25
C VAL A 340 26.79 -32.59 -8.24
N SER A 341 27.40 -31.70 -9.03
CA SER A 341 26.69 -30.84 -9.99
C SER A 341 27.48 -30.71 -11.31
N ASN A 342 26.83 -30.16 -12.33
CA ASN A 342 27.51 -29.71 -13.55
C ASN A 342 28.14 -28.32 -13.39
N THR A 343 27.84 -27.61 -12.31
CA THR A 343 28.35 -26.27 -12.03
C THR A 343 29.70 -26.35 -11.32
N ALA A 344 30.74 -25.82 -11.95
CA ALA A 344 32.11 -25.88 -11.42
C ALA A 344 32.22 -25.27 -10.01
N ARG A 345 31.58 -24.11 -9.78
CA ARG A 345 31.61 -23.42 -8.49
C ARG A 345 30.94 -24.22 -7.36
N VAL A 346 29.85 -24.93 -7.65
CA VAL A 346 29.17 -25.82 -6.69
C VAL A 346 30.10 -26.97 -6.31
N ASN A 347 30.74 -27.61 -7.28
CA ASN A 347 31.68 -28.69 -7.00
C ASN A 347 32.91 -28.20 -6.24
N GLU A 348 33.44 -27.02 -6.55
CA GLU A 348 34.54 -26.40 -5.81
C GLU A 348 34.18 -26.21 -4.34
N HIS A 349 33.03 -25.58 -4.05
CA HIS A 349 32.57 -25.37 -2.68
C HIS A 349 32.41 -26.70 -1.92
N VAL A 350 31.77 -27.71 -2.53
CA VAL A 350 31.62 -29.03 -1.90
C VAL A 350 32.96 -29.70 -1.62
N ARG A 351 33.93 -29.59 -2.53
CA ARG A 351 35.27 -30.15 -2.33
C ARG A 351 36.02 -29.44 -1.22
N GLU A 352 35.94 -28.11 -1.16
CA GLU A 352 36.52 -27.31 -0.08
C GLU A 352 35.91 -27.75 1.27
N SER A 353 34.59 -27.85 1.38
CA SER A 353 33.92 -28.33 2.60
C SER A 353 34.33 -29.76 3.00
N ILE A 354 34.43 -30.68 2.03
CA ILE A 354 34.89 -32.06 2.29
C ILE A 354 36.34 -32.09 2.74
N ALA A 355 37.22 -31.32 2.11
CA ALA A 355 38.63 -31.26 2.48
C ALA A 355 38.81 -30.73 3.90
N ASP A 356 38.06 -29.68 4.26
CA ASP A 356 38.08 -29.09 5.60
C ASP A 356 37.57 -30.08 6.67
N GLU A 357 36.45 -30.76 6.40
CA GLU A 357 35.88 -31.75 7.33
C GLU A 357 36.76 -33.02 7.45
N PHE A 358 37.41 -33.42 6.35
CA PHE A 358 38.27 -34.60 6.32
C PHE A 358 39.41 -34.54 7.34
N ALA A 359 40.01 -33.36 7.53
CA ALA A 359 41.04 -33.17 8.56
C ALA A 359 40.50 -33.46 9.97
N GLY A 360 39.28 -33.03 10.27
CA GLY A 360 38.58 -33.30 11.52
C GLY A 360 38.31 -34.79 11.71
N VAL A 361 37.76 -35.46 10.69
CA VAL A 361 37.48 -36.90 10.70
C VAL A 361 38.75 -37.72 10.93
N VAL A 362 39.86 -37.39 10.27
CA VAL A 362 41.15 -38.07 10.47
C VAL A 362 41.64 -37.89 11.91
N ALA A 363 41.59 -36.67 12.44
CA ALA A 363 42.01 -36.40 13.82
C ALA A 363 41.18 -37.19 14.84
N GLU A 364 39.87 -37.28 14.64
CA GLU A 364 38.97 -38.05 15.49
C GLU A 364 39.24 -39.56 15.40
N GLU A 365 39.19 -40.14 14.19
CA GLU A 365 39.16 -41.59 14.00
C GLU A 365 40.55 -42.25 14.11
N GLU A 366 41.60 -41.60 13.63
CA GLU A 366 42.95 -42.19 13.59
C GLU A 366 43.84 -41.72 14.75
N PHE A 367 43.61 -40.50 15.25
CA PHE A 367 44.49 -39.87 16.24
C PHE A 367 43.80 -39.58 17.60
N GLY A 368 42.53 -39.99 17.75
CA GLY A 368 41.82 -39.97 19.04
C GLY A 368 41.37 -38.58 19.51
N GLY A 369 41.16 -37.64 18.59
CA GLY A 369 40.60 -36.32 18.85
C GLY A 369 41.55 -35.36 19.59
N VAL A 370 42.86 -35.58 19.48
CA VAL A 370 43.85 -34.62 20.01
C VAL A 370 44.03 -33.54 18.94
N ASP A 371 43.62 -32.31 19.25
CA ASP A 371 43.82 -31.12 18.41
C ASP A 371 45.20 -31.15 17.73
N ALA A 372 45.20 -31.15 16.39
CA ALA A 372 46.40 -31.06 15.57
C ALA A 372 46.97 -29.63 15.57
#